data_AF-A0AAE8SEM6-F1
#
_entry.id   AF-A0AAE8SEM6-F1
#
_cell.length_a   1.000
_cell.length_b   1.000
_cell.length_c   1.000
_cell.angle_alpha   90.00
_cell.angle_beta   90.00
_cell.angle_gamma   90.00
#
_symmetry.space_group_name_H-M   'P 1'
#
loop_
_entity.id
_entity.type
_entity.pdbx_description
1 polymer ?
#
loop_
_entity_poly.entity_id
_entity_poly.type
_entity_poly.pdbx_seq_one_letter_code
_entity_poly.pdbx_strand_id
1 'polypeptide(L)'
;MHIPNYIELNRLQGAHYAILANALRNVLGTDIALLTFAQIVDGLPTSDVAWDQHGSKHHPDHPVNYHRSLCDGALEKAKEFQANFTLGDVKVDIEKVEQYQHANPSSRSFGLRLIEMTACALHQIGVLLSRMEKLHDPSTTNGYDIEGTTKWERPPDQWPRIAPWPTMFIKTNFIAYEQYPNGIDDIVGYWAENRILGGVALFDHSQQWEADDEPNVYFLCTRANVTFRVCQLLDDQQSALLAFLLAESKDAPALYPLPILPGSQNRKRIDPVDAIPVHKVYRDEWERNPPQPKLRMQRFMRPRAKNSLDYPEIDVDEEIERLNRM
;
A
#
# COMPACT_ATOMS: atom_id res chain seq x y z
N MET A 1 -21.77 2.52 10.93
CA MET A 1 -20.76 1.82 10.12
C MET A 1 -21.34 1.78 8.73
N HIS A 2 -20.84 2.59 7.80
CA HIS A 2 -21.27 2.55 6.41
C HIS A 2 -20.78 1.20 5.86
N ILE A 3 -21.70 0.36 5.39
CA ILE A 3 -21.34 -0.90 4.74
C ILE A 3 -21.10 -0.54 3.27
N PRO A 4 -19.86 -0.57 2.78
CA PRO A 4 -19.55 -0.19 1.41
C PRO A 4 -20.35 -1.08 0.44
N ASN A 5 -21.02 -0.45 -0.51
CA ASN A 5 -21.77 -1.16 -1.54
C ASN A 5 -20.90 -1.34 -2.78
N TYR A 6 -20.39 -2.55 -2.96
CA TYR A 6 -19.42 -2.85 -4.01
C TYR A 6 -20.09 -3.16 -5.35
N ILE A 7 -19.61 -2.50 -6.41
CA ILE A 7 -20.01 -2.76 -7.80
C ILE A 7 -18.80 -3.05 -8.69
N GLU A 8 -19.02 -3.84 -9.74
CA GLU A 8 -18.00 -4.17 -10.73
C GLU A 8 -17.60 -2.94 -11.56
N LEU A 9 -16.30 -2.81 -11.87
CA LEU A 9 -15.80 -1.67 -12.65
C LEU A 9 -16.24 -1.70 -14.12
N ASN A 10 -16.75 -2.83 -14.62
CA ASN A 10 -17.38 -2.92 -15.94
C ASN A 10 -18.64 -2.05 -16.09
N ARG A 11 -19.18 -1.49 -14.99
CA ARG A 11 -20.30 -0.56 -15.01
C ARG A 11 -19.91 0.87 -15.41
N LEU A 12 -18.62 1.18 -15.41
CA LEU A 12 -18.12 2.45 -15.93
C LEU A 12 -18.45 2.58 -17.41
N GLN A 13 -18.70 3.82 -17.84
CA GLN A 13 -19.18 4.11 -19.18
C GLN A 13 -18.20 4.99 -19.96
N GLY A 14 -18.16 4.78 -21.27
CA GLY A 14 -17.47 5.65 -22.22
C GLY A 14 -15.98 5.84 -21.92
N ALA A 15 -15.56 7.12 -21.91
CA ALA A 15 -14.16 7.50 -21.73
C ALA A 15 -13.59 7.06 -20.37
N HIS A 16 -14.38 7.13 -19.29
CA HIS A 16 -13.94 6.76 -17.94
C HIS A 16 -13.53 5.30 -17.84
N TYR A 17 -14.30 4.39 -18.47
CA TYR A 17 -13.93 2.97 -18.57
C TYR A 17 -12.63 2.80 -19.34
N ALA A 18 -12.52 3.43 -20.52
CA ALA A 18 -11.35 3.29 -21.39
C ALA A 18 -10.07 3.81 -20.72
N ILE A 19 -10.15 4.95 -20.04
CA ILE A 19 -9.03 5.55 -19.32
C ILE A 19 -8.59 4.67 -18.15
N LEU A 20 -9.53 4.18 -17.33
CA LEU A 20 -9.17 3.31 -16.20
C LEU A 20 -8.62 1.97 -16.67
N ALA A 21 -9.20 1.37 -17.71
CA ALA A 21 -8.69 0.14 -18.31
C ALA A 21 -7.25 0.32 -18.83
N ASN A 22 -6.96 1.47 -19.45
CA ASN A 22 -5.61 1.81 -19.90
C ASN A 22 -4.65 2.02 -18.72
N ALA A 23 -5.05 2.77 -17.71
CA ALA A 23 -4.27 3.02 -16.50
C ALA A 23 -3.88 1.70 -15.81
N LEU A 24 -4.84 0.78 -15.64
CA LEU A 24 -4.55 -0.54 -15.08
C LEU A 24 -3.69 -1.37 -15.99
N ARG A 25 -3.88 -1.36 -17.31
CA ARG A 25 -2.98 -2.05 -18.24
C ARG A 25 -1.54 -1.55 -18.09
N ASN A 26 -1.34 -0.24 -18.00
CA ASN A 26 -0.03 0.36 -17.82
C ASN A 26 0.61 -0.10 -16.51
N VAL A 27 -0.12 -0.06 -15.38
CA VAL A 27 0.41 -0.51 -14.08
C VAL A 27 0.65 -2.02 -14.05
N LEU A 28 -0.32 -2.82 -14.50
CA LEU A 28 -0.22 -4.27 -14.52
C LEU A 28 0.92 -4.73 -15.43
N GLY A 29 1.22 -4.02 -16.51
CA GLY A 29 2.33 -4.27 -17.43
C GLY A 29 3.74 -4.07 -16.85
N THR A 30 3.86 -3.67 -15.58
CA THR A 30 5.14 -3.38 -14.93
C THR A 30 5.70 -4.60 -14.23
N ASP A 31 7.04 -4.71 -14.19
CA ASP A 31 7.70 -5.80 -13.48
C ASP A 31 7.36 -5.81 -11.99
N ILE A 32 7.21 -4.63 -11.36
CA ILE A 32 6.86 -4.56 -9.94
C ILE A 32 5.46 -5.10 -9.65
N ALA A 33 4.48 -4.84 -10.52
CA ALA A 33 3.14 -5.39 -10.39
C ALA A 33 3.15 -6.91 -10.59
N LEU A 34 3.82 -7.38 -11.65
CA LEU A 34 3.92 -8.81 -11.93
C LEU A 34 4.58 -9.57 -10.78
N LEU A 35 5.74 -9.11 -10.29
CA LEU A 35 6.45 -9.75 -9.19
C LEU A 35 5.71 -9.67 -7.85
N THR A 36 4.97 -8.58 -7.61
CA THR A 36 4.13 -8.46 -6.41
C THR A 36 3.01 -9.48 -6.43
N PHE A 37 2.27 -9.57 -7.54
CA PHE A 37 1.18 -10.53 -7.68
C PHE A 37 1.65 -11.98 -7.73
N ALA A 38 2.81 -12.24 -8.35
CA ALA A 38 3.43 -13.57 -8.33
C ALA A 38 3.74 -14.04 -6.91
N GLN A 39 4.21 -13.17 -6.01
CA GLN A 39 4.40 -13.53 -4.60
C GLN A 39 3.08 -13.84 -3.89
N ILE A 40 1.98 -13.16 -4.21
CA ILE A 40 0.67 -13.48 -3.63
C ILE A 40 0.17 -14.85 -4.11
N VAL A 41 0.43 -15.18 -5.37
CA VAL A 41 0.10 -16.48 -5.98
C VAL A 41 0.96 -17.59 -5.41
N ASP A 42 2.25 -17.32 -5.24
CA ASP A 42 3.20 -18.19 -4.53
C ASP A 42 2.67 -18.52 -3.13
N GLY A 43 2.30 -17.49 -2.38
CA GLY A 43 1.69 -17.60 -1.05
C GLY A 43 2.57 -17.00 0.05
N LEU A 44 3.85 -16.77 -0.23
CA LEU A 44 4.77 -16.06 0.65
C LEU A 44 5.54 -14.97 -0.10
N PRO A 45 5.92 -13.87 0.59
CA PRO A 45 6.87 -12.93 0.02
C PRO A 45 8.25 -13.57 -0.06
N THR A 46 9.07 -13.15 -1.03
CA THR A 46 10.49 -13.48 -1.04
C THR A 46 11.19 -12.80 0.15
N SER A 47 12.30 -13.37 0.59
CA SER A 47 13.04 -12.94 1.77
C SER A 47 13.39 -11.45 1.74
N ASP A 48 13.93 -10.95 0.63
CA ASP A 48 14.24 -9.53 0.42
C ASP A 48 13.01 -8.64 0.60
N VAL A 49 11.87 -9.05 0.05
CA VAL A 49 10.59 -8.33 0.16
C VAL A 49 10.00 -8.39 1.57
N ALA A 50 10.17 -9.52 2.28
CA ALA A 50 9.78 -9.66 3.67
C ALA A 50 10.59 -8.72 4.58
N TRP A 51 11.88 -8.54 4.31
CA TRP A 51 12.76 -7.64 5.07
C TRP A 51 12.65 -6.18 4.67
N ASP A 52 12.17 -5.88 3.46
CA ASP A 52 11.93 -4.52 2.96
C ASP A 52 10.67 -3.88 3.58
N GLN A 53 10.69 -3.79 4.92
CA GLN A 53 9.62 -3.23 5.73
C GLN A 53 10.18 -2.32 6.83
N HIS A 54 9.57 -1.15 7.00
CA HIS A 54 9.88 -0.23 8.08
C HIS A 54 9.61 -0.90 9.44
N GLY A 55 10.65 -1.05 10.25
CA GLY A 55 10.54 -1.69 11.57
C GLY A 55 10.21 -3.18 11.51
N SER A 56 10.76 -3.89 10.51
CA SER A 56 10.63 -5.35 10.40
C SER A 56 10.84 -6.05 11.75
N LYS A 57 9.95 -7.01 12.04
CA LYS A 57 9.97 -7.83 13.26
C LYS A 57 10.49 -9.24 13.00
N HIS A 58 10.97 -9.53 11.79
CA HIS A 58 11.43 -10.86 11.45
C HIS A 58 12.71 -11.21 12.23
N HIS A 59 12.80 -12.48 12.61
CA HIS A 59 13.99 -13.02 13.25
C HIS A 59 14.98 -13.52 12.19
N PRO A 60 16.30 -13.49 12.43
CA PRO A 60 17.29 -14.09 11.52
C PRO A 60 17.07 -15.59 11.24
N ASP A 61 16.38 -16.29 12.14
CA ASP A 61 16.07 -17.73 11.97
C ASP A 61 14.68 -18.00 11.37
N HIS A 62 13.93 -16.94 11.01
CA HIS A 62 12.58 -17.10 10.47
C HIS A 62 12.62 -17.87 9.13
N PRO A 63 11.73 -18.86 8.87
CA PRO A 63 11.77 -19.69 7.67
C PRO A 63 11.70 -18.91 6.34
N VAL A 64 11.05 -17.75 6.35
CA VAL A 64 11.00 -16.81 5.21
C VAL A 64 12.40 -16.44 4.68
N ASN A 65 13.46 -16.51 5.50
CA ASN A 65 14.82 -16.18 5.10
C ASN A 65 15.41 -17.17 4.08
N TYR A 66 14.81 -18.36 3.96
CA TYR A 66 15.17 -19.36 2.97
C TYR A 66 14.40 -19.15 1.64
N HIS A 67 13.28 -18.42 1.68
CA HIS A 67 12.43 -18.17 0.51
C HIS A 67 13.04 -17.08 -0.40
N ARG A 68 14.07 -17.43 -1.17
CA ARG A 68 14.87 -16.46 -1.93
C ARG A 68 14.34 -16.16 -3.33
N SER A 69 13.49 -17.03 -3.85
CA SER A 69 12.90 -16.95 -5.17
C SER A 69 11.49 -17.51 -5.13
N LEU A 70 10.67 -17.08 -6.08
CA LEU A 70 9.34 -17.66 -6.30
C LEU A 70 9.44 -19.16 -6.56
N CYS A 71 8.45 -19.90 -6.08
CA CYS A 71 8.22 -21.29 -6.38
C CYS A 71 7.77 -21.48 -7.84
N ASP A 72 7.97 -22.69 -8.35
CA ASP A 72 7.67 -23.04 -9.74
C ASP A 72 6.20 -22.76 -10.08
N GLY A 73 5.95 -22.09 -11.21
CA GLY A 73 4.61 -21.79 -11.71
C GLY A 73 3.96 -20.52 -11.13
N ALA A 74 4.49 -19.93 -10.05
CA ALA A 74 3.92 -18.73 -9.45
C ALA A 74 3.97 -17.52 -10.39
N LEU A 75 5.09 -17.35 -11.10
CA LEU A 75 5.27 -16.28 -12.07
C LEU A 75 4.39 -16.48 -13.31
N GLU A 76 4.31 -17.70 -13.82
CA GLU A 76 3.51 -18.07 -14.98
C GLU A 76 2.03 -17.83 -14.72
N LYS A 77 1.54 -18.23 -13.54
CA LYS A 77 0.14 -18.02 -13.13
C LYS A 77 -0.19 -16.54 -12.92
N ALA A 78 0.76 -15.73 -12.45
CA ALA A 78 0.58 -14.27 -12.39
C ALA A 78 0.54 -13.63 -13.79
N LYS A 79 1.36 -14.10 -14.74
CA LYS A 79 1.30 -13.67 -16.15
C LYS A 79 -0.02 -14.07 -16.81
N GLU A 80 -0.51 -15.27 -16.52
CA GLU A 80 -1.81 -15.73 -17.02
C GLU A 80 -2.95 -14.84 -16.49
N PHE A 81 -2.94 -14.52 -15.19
CA PHE A 81 -3.90 -13.58 -14.61
C PHE A 81 -3.81 -12.21 -15.30
N GLN A 82 -2.61 -11.66 -15.44
CA GLN A 82 -2.37 -10.37 -16.08
C GLN A 82 -2.91 -10.33 -17.53
N ALA A 83 -2.70 -11.40 -18.30
CA ALA A 83 -3.14 -11.49 -19.69
C ALA A 83 -4.67 -11.59 -19.83
N ASN A 84 -5.34 -12.20 -18.85
CA ASN A 84 -6.79 -12.41 -18.85
C ASN A 84 -7.57 -11.38 -18.03
N PHE A 85 -6.88 -10.43 -17.40
CA PHE A 85 -7.49 -9.46 -16.50
C PHE A 85 -8.55 -8.60 -17.20
N THR A 86 -9.72 -8.48 -16.56
CA THR A 86 -10.77 -7.56 -16.99
C THR A 86 -11.25 -6.67 -15.84
N LEU A 87 -11.82 -5.51 -16.18
CA LEU A 87 -12.46 -4.64 -15.18
C LEU A 87 -13.68 -5.30 -14.51
N GLY A 88 -14.26 -6.36 -15.09
CA GLY A 88 -15.37 -7.09 -14.48
C GLY A 88 -14.96 -7.89 -13.24
N ASP A 89 -13.67 -8.21 -13.10
CA ASP A 89 -13.17 -9.01 -11.98
C ASP A 89 -13.06 -8.21 -10.68
N VAL A 90 -13.01 -6.88 -10.81
CA VAL A 90 -12.73 -5.95 -9.71
C VAL A 90 -14.00 -5.24 -9.26
N LYS A 91 -14.22 -5.19 -7.94
CA LYS A 91 -15.33 -4.49 -7.32
C LYS A 91 -14.86 -3.33 -6.45
N VAL A 92 -15.43 -2.15 -6.65
CA VAL A 92 -15.11 -0.95 -5.87
C VAL A 92 -16.40 -0.37 -5.30
N ASP A 93 -16.28 0.38 -4.21
CA ASP A 93 -17.39 1.11 -3.59
C ASP A 93 -18.11 1.97 -4.63
N ILE A 94 -19.45 1.86 -4.68
CA ILE A 94 -20.31 2.57 -5.61
C ILE A 94 -20.11 4.09 -5.53
N GLU A 95 -19.91 4.66 -4.34
CA GLU A 95 -19.73 6.10 -4.18
C GLU A 95 -18.46 6.57 -4.90
N LYS A 96 -17.37 5.79 -4.79
CA LYS A 96 -16.10 6.09 -5.50
C LYS A 96 -16.26 5.96 -7.02
N VAL A 97 -16.96 4.92 -7.47
CA VAL A 97 -17.24 4.70 -8.91
C VAL A 97 -18.09 5.84 -9.47
N GLU A 98 -19.12 6.27 -8.74
CA GLU A 98 -19.98 7.40 -9.13
C GLU A 98 -19.20 8.71 -9.16
N GLN A 99 -18.37 8.99 -8.14
CA GLN A 99 -17.54 10.19 -8.12
C GLN A 99 -16.56 10.24 -9.29
N TYR A 100 -15.92 9.11 -9.63
CA TYR A 100 -15.07 9.01 -10.81
C TYR A 100 -15.86 9.24 -12.10
N GLN A 101 -17.03 8.59 -12.26
CA GLN A 101 -17.86 8.68 -13.46
C GLN A 101 -18.39 10.10 -13.74
N HIS A 102 -18.63 10.90 -12.70
CA HIS A 102 -19.10 12.29 -12.80
C HIS A 102 -17.96 13.31 -12.92
N ALA A 103 -16.72 12.93 -12.61
CA ALA A 103 -15.57 13.82 -12.71
C ALA A 103 -15.25 14.13 -14.19
N ASN A 104 -15.03 15.42 -14.50
CA ASN A 104 -14.67 15.86 -15.85
C ASN A 104 -13.24 15.40 -16.19
N PRO A 105 -13.00 14.65 -17.29
CA PRO A 105 -11.67 14.14 -17.65
C PRO A 105 -10.54 15.17 -17.76
N SER A 106 -10.85 16.45 -18.00
CA SER A 106 -9.84 17.52 -18.03
C SER A 106 -9.59 18.20 -16.68
N SER A 107 -10.34 17.82 -15.63
CA SER A 107 -10.24 18.42 -14.31
C SER A 107 -9.16 17.76 -13.45
N ARG A 108 -8.61 18.55 -12.53
CA ARG A 108 -7.71 18.03 -11.50
C ARG A 108 -8.38 16.94 -10.63
N SER A 109 -9.66 17.13 -10.28
CA SER A 109 -10.42 16.15 -9.49
C SER A 109 -10.50 14.78 -10.19
N PHE A 110 -10.69 14.74 -11.51
CA PHE A 110 -10.63 13.49 -12.26
C PHE A 110 -9.29 12.77 -12.12
N GLY A 111 -8.17 13.50 -12.13
CA GLY A 111 -6.85 12.91 -11.90
C GLY A 111 -6.76 12.21 -10.54
N LEU A 112 -7.23 12.86 -9.47
CA LEU A 112 -7.25 12.24 -8.15
C LEU A 112 -8.14 11.00 -8.10
N ARG A 113 -9.35 11.07 -8.69
CA ARG A 113 -10.26 9.92 -8.76
C ARG A 113 -9.68 8.78 -9.61
N LEU A 114 -8.92 9.08 -10.66
CA LEU A 114 -8.21 8.06 -11.44
C LEU A 114 -7.15 7.34 -10.59
N ILE A 115 -6.38 8.08 -9.77
CA ILE A 115 -5.42 7.49 -8.83
C ILE A 115 -6.16 6.63 -7.80
N GLU A 116 -7.27 7.12 -7.23
CA GLU A 116 -8.10 6.39 -6.28
C GLU A 116 -8.62 5.07 -6.85
N MET A 117 -9.24 5.11 -8.03
CA MET A 117 -9.76 3.93 -8.71
C MET A 117 -8.65 2.94 -9.07
N THR A 118 -7.47 3.43 -9.46
CA THR A 118 -6.31 2.59 -9.74
C THR A 118 -5.83 1.89 -8.47
N ALA A 119 -5.69 2.61 -7.35
CA ALA A 119 -5.29 2.05 -6.06
C ALA A 119 -6.30 1.02 -5.54
N CYS A 120 -7.60 1.34 -5.57
CA CYS A 120 -8.67 0.42 -5.21
C CYS A 120 -8.64 -0.85 -6.06
N ALA A 121 -8.42 -0.73 -7.37
CA ALA A 121 -8.35 -1.90 -8.25
C ALA A 121 -7.15 -2.79 -7.95
N LEU A 122 -5.95 -2.22 -7.74
CA LEU A 122 -4.76 -3.00 -7.36
C LEU A 122 -4.96 -3.73 -6.03
N HIS A 123 -5.56 -3.06 -5.05
CA HIS A 123 -5.93 -3.65 -3.77
C HIS A 123 -6.85 -4.86 -3.97
N GLN A 124 -7.91 -4.70 -4.77
CA GLN A 124 -8.87 -5.76 -5.04
C GLN A 124 -8.29 -6.91 -5.84
N ILE A 125 -7.35 -6.65 -6.77
CA ILE A 125 -6.59 -7.71 -7.44
C ILE A 125 -5.78 -8.51 -6.40
N GLY A 126 -5.12 -7.83 -5.46
CA GLY A 126 -4.44 -8.48 -4.33
C GLY A 126 -5.38 -9.38 -3.53
N VAL A 127 -6.59 -8.90 -3.20
CA VAL A 127 -7.65 -9.68 -2.54
C VAL A 127 -8.04 -10.91 -3.37
N LEU A 128 -8.31 -10.76 -4.66
CA LEU A 128 -8.70 -11.88 -5.54
C LEU A 128 -7.61 -12.95 -5.59
N LEU A 129 -6.36 -12.55 -5.82
CA LEU A 129 -5.23 -13.47 -5.89
C LEU A 129 -4.97 -14.13 -4.53
N SER A 130 -5.19 -13.41 -3.41
CA SER A 130 -5.01 -13.95 -2.07
C SER A 130 -5.91 -15.16 -1.78
N ARG A 131 -7.08 -15.23 -2.42
CA ARG A 131 -8.05 -16.33 -2.30
C ARG A 131 -7.80 -17.52 -3.20
N MET A 132 -6.92 -17.37 -4.20
CA MET A 132 -6.55 -18.46 -5.09
C MET A 132 -5.67 -19.47 -4.37
N GLU A 133 -5.71 -20.72 -4.84
CA GLU A 133 -4.80 -21.77 -4.41
C GLU A 133 -3.33 -21.35 -4.62
N LYS A 134 -2.55 -21.53 -3.55
CA LYS A 134 -1.16 -21.14 -3.44
C LYS A 134 -0.24 -22.22 -3.98
N LEU A 135 0.86 -21.79 -4.59
CA LEU A 135 1.84 -22.69 -5.23
C LEU A 135 3.09 -22.93 -4.38
N HIS A 136 3.12 -22.40 -3.16
CA HIS A 136 4.27 -22.48 -2.26
C HIS A 136 4.79 -23.92 -2.10
N ASP A 137 6.07 -24.11 -2.40
CA ASP A 137 6.80 -25.35 -2.11
C ASP A 137 7.54 -25.21 -0.77
N PRO A 138 7.19 -26.02 0.25
CA PRO A 138 7.89 -26.04 1.55
C PRO A 138 9.40 -26.25 1.46
N SER A 139 9.92 -26.83 0.38
CA SER A 139 11.37 -26.99 0.17
C SER A 139 12.12 -25.65 0.15
N THR A 140 11.44 -24.57 -0.24
CA THR A 140 11.98 -23.21 -0.33
C THR A 140 11.99 -22.47 1.01
N THR A 141 11.36 -23.02 2.05
CA THR A 141 11.22 -22.43 3.39
C THR A 141 11.68 -23.40 4.47
N ASN A 142 12.73 -24.17 4.20
CA ASN A 142 13.30 -25.14 5.16
C ASN A 142 12.28 -26.17 5.67
N GLY A 143 11.37 -26.61 4.80
CA GLY A 143 10.34 -27.62 5.09
C GLY A 143 9.06 -27.07 5.71
N TYR A 144 8.93 -25.76 5.91
CA TYR A 144 7.72 -25.14 6.44
C TYR A 144 6.73 -24.82 5.32
N ASP A 145 5.46 -25.16 5.48
CA ASP A 145 4.41 -24.65 4.60
C ASP A 145 4.09 -23.16 4.90
N ILE A 146 3.08 -22.61 4.22
CA ILE A 146 2.66 -21.22 4.40
C ILE A 146 2.22 -20.94 5.83
N GLU A 147 1.43 -21.85 6.42
CA GLU A 147 0.91 -21.69 7.78
C GLU A 147 2.04 -21.78 8.81
N GLY A 148 2.92 -22.78 8.70
CA GLY A 148 4.08 -22.97 9.55
C GLY A 148 5.08 -21.82 9.44
N THR A 149 5.23 -21.22 8.26
CA THR A 149 6.07 -20.02 8.07
C THR A 149 5.42 -18.78 8.68
N THR A 150 4.11 -18.59 8.48
CA THR A 150 3.37 -17.42 8.98
C THR A 150 3.23 -17.43 10.50
N LYS A 151 2.92 -18.60 11.07
CA LYS A 151 2.77 -18.80 12.51
C LYS A 151 4.08 -19.20 13.18
N TRP A 152 5.21 -19.06 12.48
CA TRP A 152 6.49 -19.41 13.06
C TRP A 152 6.74 -18.57 14.31
N GLU A 153 7.16 -19.24 15.36
CA GLU A 153 7.49 -18.61 16.62
C GLU A 153 8.97 -18.75 16.88
N ARG A 154 9.57 -17.63 17.27
CA ARG A 154 10.94 -17.61 17.71
C ARG A 154 11.12 -18.54 18.92
N PRO A 155 12.20 -19.35 18.95
CA PRO A 155 12.54 -20.15 20.12
C PRO A 155 12.55 -19.31 21.40
N PRO A 156 12.17 -19.88 22.56
CA PRO A 156 12.15 -19.15 23.82
C PRO A 156 13.50 -18.49 24.13
N ASP A 157 13.50 -17.19 24.39
CA ASP A 157 14.66 -16.43 24.84
C ASP A 157 14.25 -15.36 25.87
N GLN A 158 15.17 -14.47 26.23
CA GLN A 158 14.95 -13.42 27.23
C GLN A 158 14.00 -12.28 26.78
N TRP A 159 13.60 -12.23 25.50
CA TRP A 159 12.76 -11.18 24.96
C TRP A 159 11.29 -11.59 24.92
N PRO A 160 10.35 -10.62 24.99
CA PRO A 160 8.92 -10.91 24.92
C PRO A 160 8.53 -11.67 23.66
N ARG A 161 7.64 -12.68 23.80
CA ARG A 161 7.05 -13.37 22.67
C ARG A 161 6.19 -12.38 21.86
N ILE A 162 6.48 -12.27 20.58
CA ILE A 162 5.69 -11.47 19.64
C ILE A 162 4.70 -12.42 18.98
N ALA A 163 3.40 -12.12 19.08
CA ALA A 163 2.39 -12.90 18.38
C ALA A 163 2.62 -12.81 16.86
N PRO A 164 2.57 -13.94 16.13
CA PRO A 164 2.69 -13.92 14.69
C PRO A 164 1.50 -13.16 14.07
N TRP A 165 1.75 -12.58 12.90
CA TRP A 165 0.73 -11.92 12.12
C TRP A 165 -0.17 -12.95 11.40
N PRO A 166 -1.39 -12.58 10.99
CA PRO A 166 -2.30 -13.51 10.31
C PRO A 166 -1.86 -13.90 8.88
N THR A 167 -0.91 -13.16 8.29
CA THR A 167 -0.33 -13.40 6.96
C THR A 167 1.12 -12.89 6.97
N MET A 168 1.93 -13.29 5.99
CA MET A 168 3.29 -12.76 5.77
C MET A 168 3.31 -11.50 4.88
N PHE A 169 2.22 -11.21 4.17
CA PHE A 169 2.05 -9.97 3.39
C PHE A 169 1.66 -8.80 4.29
N ILE A 170 2.52 -8.44 5.23
CA ILE A 170 2.16 -7.55 6.34
C ILE A 170 2.44 -6.10 6.00
N LYS A 171 1.56 -5.24 6.52
CA LYS A 171 1.78 -3.81 6.64
C LYS A 171 1.40 -3.35 8.05
N THR A 172 2.32 -2.70 8.78
CA THR A 172 2.19 -2.40 10.22
C THR A 172 0.97 -1.56 10.62
N ASN A 173 0.44 -0.73 9.72
CA ASN A 173 -0.72 0.14 10.01
C ASN A 173 -2.06 -0.44 9.51
N PHE A 174 -2.06 -1.39 8.56
CA PHE A 174 -3.28 -1.90 7.91
C PHE A 174 -3.54 -3.35 8.32
N ILE A 175 -3.80 -3.52 9.62
CA ILE A 175 -3.97 -4.82 10.29
C ILE A 175 -5.36 -4.97 10.91
N ALA A 176 -6.30 -4.08 10.58
CA ALA A 176 -7.64 -4.08 11.16
C ALA A 176 -8.56 -5.10 10.46
N TYR A 177 -8.06 -6.32 10.22
CA TYR A 177 -8.76 -7.35 9.45
C TYR A 177 -10.10 -7.75 10.05
N GLU A 178 -10.31 -7.57 11.35
CA GLU A 178 -11.60 -7.86 11.99
C GLU A 178 -12.73 -6.94 11.52
N GLN A 179 -12.42 -5.74 11.00
CA GLN A 179 -13.40 -4.79 10.47
C GLN A 179 -13.34 -4.64 8.94
N TYR A 180 -12.43 -5.35 8.26
CA TYR A 180 -12.29 -5.28 6.81
C TYR A 180 -13.36 -6.14 6.10
N PRO A 181 -13.97 -5.67 5.00
CA PRO A 181 -14.99 -6.44 4.27
C PRO A 181 -14.53 -7.82 3.80
N ASN A 182 -13.25 -7.97 3.45
CA ASN A 182 -12.62 -9.21 3.01
C ASN A 182 -11.67 -9.81 4.06
N GLY A 183 -11.70 -9.31 5.30
CA GLY A 183 -10.88 -9.85 6.39
C GLY A 183 -9.37 -9.75 6.13
N ILE A 184 -8.66 -10.88 6.24
CA ILE A 184 -7.21 -10.96 6.06
C ILE A 184 -6.79 -10.62 4.62
N ASP A 185 -7.65 -10.93 3.63
CA ASP A 185 -7.35 -10.68 2.23
C ASP A 185 -7.14 -9.18 1.94
N ASP A 186 -7.85 -8.30 2.65
CA ASP A 186 -7.66 -6.86 2.53
C ASP A 186 -6.28 -6.41 3.03
N ILE A 187 -5.66 -7.12 3.99
CA ILE A 187 -4.26 -6.86 4.38
C ILE A 187 -3.35 -7.11 3.16
N VAL A 188 -3.58 -8.21 2.45
CA VAL A 188 -2.81 -8.57 1.25
C VAL A 188 -3.03 -7.53 0.14
N GLY A 189 -4.25 -7.02 -0.02
CA GLY A 189 -4.57 -5.90 -0.93
C GLY A 189 -3.77 -4.64 -0.62
N TYR A 190 -3.76 -4.19 0.65
CA TYR A 190 -2.98 -3.02 1.08
C TYR A 190 -1.47 -3.23 0.92
N TRP A 191 -0.99 -4.46 1.14
CA TRP A 191 0.40 -4.82 0.91
C TRP A 191 0.74 -4.72 -0.58
N ALA A 192 -0.10 -5.26 -1.47
CA ALA A 192 0.11 -5.21 -2.91
C ALA A 192 0.17 -3.76 -3.42
N GLU A 193 -0.79 -2.93 -3.00
CA GLU A 193 -0.80 -1.51 -3.32
C GLU A 193 0.46 -0.79 -2.83
N ASN A 194 0.87 -1.02 -1.57
CA ASN A 194 2.11 -0.48 -1.07
C ASN A 194 3.33 -0.95 -1.86
N ARG A 195 3.33 -2.21 -2.31
CA ARG A 195 4.42 -2.76 -3.12
C ARG A 195 4.50 -2.05 -4.47
N ILE A 196 3.39 -1.91 -5.17
CA ILE A 196 3.32 -1.45 -6.55
C ILE A 196 3.44 0.08 -6.64
N LEU A 197 2.64 0.81 -5.86
CA LEU A 197 2.62 2.27 -5.93
C LEU A 197 3.75 2.91 -5.13
N GLY A 198 4.31 2.19 -4.14
CA GLY A 198 5.26 2.73 -3.17
C GLY A 198 4.59 3.22 -1.88
N GLY A 199 3.26 3.18 -1.80
CA GLY A 199 2.45 3.63 -0.67
C GLY A 199 1.02 3.11 -0.80
N VAL A 200 0.27 3.07 0.31
CA VAL A 200 -1.20 3.05 0.17
C VAL A 200 -1.65 4.49 -0.04
N ALA A 201 -2.45 4.72 -1.07
CA ALA A 201 -3.00 6.00 -1.48
C ALA A 201 -4.13 6.41 -0.53
N LEU A 202 -4.01 7.61 0.03
CA LEU A 202 -4.92 8.22 0.99
C LEU A 202 -5.31 9.62 0.49
N PHE A 203 -6.52 10.05 0.83
CA PHE A 203 -7.13 11.28 0.32
C PHE A 203 -7.54 12.18 1.49
N ASP A 204 -7.56 13.49 1.26
CA ASP A 204 -7.91 14.48 2.27
C ASP A 204 -9.43 14.71 2.27
N HIS A 205 -10.09 14.35 3.37
CA HIS A 205 -11.52 14.56 3.60
C HIS A 205 -11.78 15.63 4.68
N SER A 206 -10.80 16.49 4.98
CA SER A 206 -10.90 17.48 6.06
C SER A 206 -11.94 18.56 5.78
N GLN A 207 -12.20 18.80 4.50
CA GLN A 207 -13.22 19.70 4.00
C GLN A 207 -13.68 19.26 2.61
N GLN A 208 -14.75 19.88 2.11
CA GLN A 208 -15.12 19.76 0.71
C GLN A 208 -14.18 20.64 -0.10
N TRP A 209 -13.42 20.03 -1.00
CA TRP A 209 -12.46 20.73 -1.84
C TRP A 209 -13.11 21.22 -3.13
N GLU A 210 -12.77 22.44 -3.54
CA GLU A 210 -12.99 22.91 -4.91
C GLU A 210 -11.90 22.32 -5.81
N ALA A 211 -12.23 22.03 -7.07
CA ALA A 211 -11.43 21.15 -7.93
C ALA A 211 -9.94 21.51 -8.05
N ASP A 212 -9.59 22.81 -8.03
CA ASP A 212 -8.22 23.29 -8.19
C ASP A 212 -7.43 23.42 -6.87
N ASP A 213 -8.13 23.47 -5.73
CA ASP A 213 -7.53 23.64 -4.40
C ASP A 213 -7.36 22.31 -3.65
N GLU A 214 -7.86 21.20 -4.21
CA GLU A 214 -7.77 19.88 -3.60
C GLU A 214 -6.30 19.45 -3.42
N PRO A 215 -5.89 18.96 -2.24
CA PRO A 215 -4.53 18.51 -1.97
C PRO A 215 -4.08 17.39 -2.91
N ASN A 216 -2.76 17.21 -3.07
CA ASN A 216 -2.24 16.01 -3.72
C ASN A 216 -2.49 14.78 -2.86
N VAL A 217 -2.49 13.61 -3.51
CA VAL A 217 -2.64 12.31 -2.85
C VAL A 217 -1.56 12.11 -1.79
N TYR A 218 -1.91 11.42 -0.72
CA TYR A 218 -0.98 11.07 0.34
C TYR A 218 -0.61 9.59 0.26
N PHE A 219 0.67 9.27 0.40
CA PHE A 219 1.15 7.90 0.46
C PHE A 219 1.57 7.55 1.88
N LEU A 220 1.03 6.43 2.39
CA LEU A 220 1.55 5.77 3.57
C LEU A 220 2.45 4.61 3.14
N CYS A 221 3.76 4.91 3.06
CA CYS A 221 4.81 3.96 2.73
C CYS A 221 5.21 3.13 3.96
N THR A 222 5.58 1.87 3.75
CA THR A 222 6.10 0.98 4.78
C THR A 222 7.37 0.26 4.36
N ARG A 223 8.11 0.79 3.38
CA ARG A 223 9.40 0.26 2.93
C ARG A 223 10.50 0.47 3.96
N ALA A 224 11.50 -0.40 3.94
CA ALA A 224 12.69 -0.20 4.77
C ALA A 224 13.41 1.09 4.34
N ASN A 225 14.00 1.82 5.29
CA ASN A 225 14.73 3.08 5.07
C ASN A 225 13.92 4.18 4.35
N VAL A 226 12.60 4.09 4.40
CA VAL A 226 11.67 5.17 4.06
C VAL A 226 10.96 5.61 5.35
N THR A 227 10.30 6.76 5.29
CA THR A 227 9.49 7.28 6.39
C THR A 227 8.26 6.42 6.68
N PHE A 228 7.93 6.26 7.97
CA PHE A 228 6.68 5.63 8.39
C PHE A 228 5.48 6.60 8.36
N ARG A 229 5.72 7.90 8.12
CA ARG A 229 4.68 8.93 8.15
C ARG A 229 3.91 8.98 6.83
N VAL A 230 2.67 9.43 6.92
CA VAL A 230 1.82 9.69 5.75
C VAL A 230 2.38 10.92 5.04
N CYS A 231 2.78 10.80 3.79
CA CYS A 231 3.45 11.87 3.05
C CYS A 231 2.59 12.33 1.89
N GLN A 232 2.36 13.64 1.77
CA GLN A 232 1.78 14.19 0.56
C GLN A 232 2.76 14.02 -0.61
N LEU A 233 2.27 13.58 -1.77
CA LEU A 233 3.05 13.60 -3.00
C LEU A 233 3.31 15.03 -3.46
N LEU A 234 4.51 15.24 -3.99
CA LEU A 234 4.87 16.50 -4.66
C LEU A 234 4.10 16.64 -5.99
N ASP A 235 3.98 17.86 -6.50
CA ASP A 235 3.25 18.14 -7.73
C ASP A 235 3.83 17.39 -8.93
N ASP A 236 5.16 17.33 -9.01
CA ASP A 236 5.91 16.59 -10.02
C ASP A 236 5.72 15.06 -9.88
N GLN A 237 5.72 14.53 -8.66
CA GLN A 237 5.44 13.11 -8.40
C GLN A 237 4.02 12.72 -8.83
N GLN A 238 3.02 13.51 -8.46
CA GLN A 238 1.62 13.25 -8.84
C GLN A 238 1.42 13.44 -10.35
N SER A 239 2.02 14.47 -10.94
CA SER A 239 1.95 14.71 -12.38
C SER A 239 2.60 13.59 -13.19
N ALA A 240 3.75 13.08 -12.75
CA ALA A 240 4.41 11.92 -13.37
C ALA A 240 3.54 10.67 -13.28
N LEU A 241 2.91 10.42 -12.12
CA LEU A 241 1.96 9.32 -11.97
C LEU A 241 0.79 9.45 -12.94
N LEU A 242 0.15 10.61 -13.01
CA LEU A 242 -0.98 10.83 -13.92
C LEU A 242 -0.56 10.72 -15.39
N ALA A 243 0.61 11.26 -15.76
CA ALA A 243 1.15 11.12 -17.10
C ALA A 243 1.34 9.65 -17.48
N PHE A 244 1.85 8.84 -16.57
CA PHE A 244 1.99 7.40 -16.76
C PHE A 244 0.65 6.66 -16.88
N LEU A 245 -0.33 6.97 -16.01
CA LEU A 245 -1.65 6.34 -16.06
C LEU A 245 -2.42 6.69 -17.34
N LEU A 246 -2.24 7.91 -17.86
CA LEU A 246 -2.89 8.40 -19.07
C LEU A 246 -2.11 8.08 -20.37
N ALA A 247 -0.86 7.64 -20.26
CA ALA A 247 -0.01 7.34 -21.42
C ALA A 247 -0.61 6.25 -22.30
N GLU A 248 -0.45 6.37 -23.62
CA GLU A 248 -0.67 5.24 -24.51
C GLU A 248 0.26 4.09 -24.12
N SER A 249 -0.21 2.83 -24.21
CA SER A 249 0.55 1.68 -23.70
C SER A 249 1.96 1.53 -24.31
N LYS A 250 2.19 2.07 -25.53
CA LYS A 250 3.51 2.10 -26.17
C LYS A 250 4.50 3.08 -25.52
N ASP A 251 3.99 4.17 -24.95
CA ASP A 251 4.78 5.27 -24.37
C ASP A 251 4.96 5.12 -22.86
N ALA A 252 4.10 4.33 -22.22
CA ALA A 252 4.08 4.10 -20.77
C ALA A 252 5.45 3.66 -20.19
N PRO A 253 6.25 2.77 -20.82
CA PRO A 253 7.55 2.39 -20.28
C PRO A 253 8.53 3.56 -20.13
N ALA A 254 8.44 4.59 -20.98
CA ALA A 254 9.30 5.76 -20.93
C ALA A 254 8.91 6.76 -19.82
N LEU A 255 7.67 6.68 -19.32
CA LEU A 255 7.11 7.58 -18.30
C LEU A 255 6.99 6.91 -16.93
N TYR A 256 7.49 5.69 -16.78
CA TYR A 256 7.29 4.83 -15.62
C TYR A 256 7.84 5.45 -14.30
N PRO A 257 6.96 5.83 -13.34
CA PRO A 257 7.38 6.50 -12.11
C PRO A 257 7.31 5.58 -10.87
N LEU A 258 6.88 4.33 -11.02
CA LEU A 258 6.59 3.44 -9.90
C LEU A 258 7.82 2.61 -9.48
N PRO A 259 7.96 2.26 -8.19
CA PRO A 259 7.19 2.77 -7.05
C PRO A 259 7.61 4.21 -6.70
N ILE A 260 6.66 5.05 -6.27
CA ILE A 260 6.95 6.40 -5.79
C ILE A 260 7.24 6.32 -4.29
N LEU A 261 8.52 6.45 -3.93
CA LEU A 261 8.97 6.42 -2.54
C LEU A 261 9.14 7.85 -2.00
N PRO A 262 8.41 8.26 -0.95
CA PRO A 262 8.57 9.58 -0.36
C PRO A 262 9.99 9.82 0.16
N GLY A 263 10.59 10.94 -0.26
CA GLY A 263 11.94 11.34 0.13
C GLY A 263 11.95 12.48 1.15
N SER A 264 13.15 13.03 1.41
CA SER A 264 13.33 14.21 2.28
C SER A 264 12.64 15.48 1.75
N GLN A 265 12.39 15.55 0.44
CA GLN A 265 11.67 16.65 -0.20
C GLN A 265 10.16 16.64 0.11
N ASN A 266 9.58 15.47 0.42
CA ASN A 266 8.18 15.34 0.85
C ASN A 266 8.04 15.86 2.30
N ARG A 267 8.01 17.17 2.50
CA ARG A 267 7.99 17.81 3.83
C ARG A 267 6.61 17.83 4.50
N LYS A 268 5.53 17.78 3.71
CA LYS A 268 4.16 17.69 4.24
C LYS A 268 3.88 16.26 4.71
N ARG A 269 4.13 16.03 6.00
CA ARG A 269 4.06 14.71 6.63
C ARG A 269 3.11 14.69 7.81
N ILE A 270 2.24 13.69 7.84
CA ILE A 270 1.26 13.49 8.89
C ILE A 270 1.61 12.21 9.64
N ASP A 271 1.54 12.30 10.96
CA ASP A 271 1.74 11.15 11.81
C ASP A 271 0.57 10.15 11.63
N PRO A 272 0.80 8.83 11.42
CA PRO A 272 -0.28 7.91 11.05
C PRO A 272 -1.44 7.83 12.06
N VAL A 273 -1.17 8.10 13.35
CA VAL A 273 -2.20 8.10 14.40
C VAL A 273 -3.12 9.32 14.35
N ASP A 274 -2.65 10.43 13.76
CA ASP A 274 -3.38 11.69 13.66
C ASP A 274 -4.03 11.87 12.28
N ALA A 275 -3.56 11.11 11.29
CA ALA A 275 -4.08 11.12 9.92
C ALA A 275 -5.61 11.02 9.86
N ILE A 276 -6.22 10.01 10.49
CA ILE A 276 -7.70 9.90 10.52
C ILE A 276 -8.35 10.90 11.50
N PRO A 277 -8.02 10.91 12.81
CA PRO A 277 -8.81 11.67 13.77
C PRO A 277 -8.62 13.19 13.68
N VAL A 278 -7.45 13.67 13.26
CA VAL A 278 -7.11 15.10 13.21
C VAL A 278 -7.17 15.63 11.80
N HIS A 279 -6.50 14.96 10.86
CA HIS A 279 -6.35 15.48 9.49
C HIS A 279 -7.41 14.97 8.52
N LYS A 280 -8.23 13.99 8.91
CA LYS A 280 -9.22 13.36 8.01
C LYS A 280 -8.60 12.83 6.70
N VAL A 281 -7.37 12.33 6.78
CA VAL A 281 -6.64 11.73 5.66
C VAL A 281 -6.75 10.21 5.74
N TYR A 282 -7.52 9.63 4.83
CA TYR A 282 -7.79 8.18 4.68
C TYR A 282 -8.27 7.87 3.26
N ARG A 283 -8.32 6.59 2.88
CA ARG A 283 -9.08 6.11 1.70
C ARG A 283 -10.43 5.54 2.13
N ASP A 284 -10.43 4.73 3.16
CA ASP A 284 -11.63 4.17 3.78
C ASP A 284 -11.62 4.50 5.28
N GLU A 285 -12.73 4.98 5.85
CA GLU A 285 -12.77 5.38 7.28
C GLU A 285 -12.39 4.24 8.24
N TRP A 286 -12.63 3.00 7.81
CA TRP A 286 -12.35 1.76 8.54
C TRP A 286 -11.00 1.15 8.19
N GLU A 287 -10.15 1.77 7.36
CA GLU A 287 -8.91 1.16 6.89
C GLU A 287 -7.86 0.93 8.01
N ARG A 288 -7.94 1.67 9.12
CA ARG A 288 -6.99 1.62 10.23
C ARG A 288 -7.73 1.52 11.56
N ASN A 289 -7.14 0.80 12.51
CA ASN A 289 -7.65 0.77 13.87
C ASN A 289 -7.65 2.17 14.47
N PRO A 290 -8.72 2.59 15.18
CA PRO A 290 -8.72 3.86 15.87
C PRO A 290 -7.56 3.89 16.88
N PRO A 291 -6.85 5.02 17.02
CA PRO A 291 -5.72 5.10 17.93
C PRO A 291 -6.21 4.83 19.35
N GLN A 292 -5.61 3.83 20.02
CA GLN A 292 -5.94 3.57 21.42
C GLN A 292 -5.62 4.83 22.24
N PRO A 293 -6.51 5.29 23.14
CA PRO A 293 -6.30 6.52 23.91
C PRO A 293 -4.95 6.56 24.65
N LYS A 294 -4.51 5.40 25.16
CA LYS A 294 -3.19 5.23 25.82
C LYS A 294 -2.02 5.43 24.86
N LEU A 295 -2.11 4.96 23.61
CA LEU A 295 -1.06 5.13 22.60
C LEU A 295 -0.95 6.58 22.15
N ARG A 296 -2.08 7.29 22.02
CA ARG A 296 -2.10 8.72 21.73
C ARG A 296 -1.40 9.50 22.85
N MET A 297 -1.75 9.25 24.13
CA MET A 297 -1.08 9.86 25.28
C MET A 297 0.41 9.46 25.40
N GLN A 298 0.77 8.20 25.18
CA GLN A 298 2.17 7.76 25.24
C GLN A 298 3.03 8.40 24.15
N ARG A 299 2.47 8.71 22.97
CA ARG A 299 3.16 9.44 21.91
C ARG A 299 3.44 10.90 22.28
N PHE A 300 2.54 11.53 23.03
CA PHE A 300 2.79 12.84 23.63
C PHE A 300 3.79 12.79 24.79
N MET A 301 3.84 11.69 25.55
CA MET A 301 4.68 11.55 26.74
C MET A 301 6.08 10.95 26.50
N ARG A 302 6.31 10.28 25.37
CA ARG A 302 7.65 9.79 24.97
C ARG A 302 8.11 10.55 23.73
N PRO A 303 9.08 11.47 23.85
CA PRO A 303 9.73 12.04 22.68
C PRO A 303 10.34 10.86 21.90
N ARG A 304 9.80 10.57 20.71
CA ARG A 304 10.54 9.71 19.78
C ARG A 304 11.82 10.44 19.42
N ALA A 305 12.93 9.72 19.29
CA ALA A 305 14.12 10.26 18.66
C ALA A 305 13.71 10.72 17.26
N LYS A 306 13.62 12.04 17.07
CA LYS A 306 13.38 12.65 15.78
C LYS A 306 14.62 12.41 14.95
N ASN A 307 14.45 11.90 13.74
CA ASN A 307 15.55 11.70 12.79
C ASN A 307 15.18 12.42 11.49
N SER A 308 16.19 12.74 10.67
CA SER A 308 15.99 13.46 9.40
C SER A 308 15.22 12.63 8.36
N LEU A 309 15.21 11.30 8.49
CA LEU A 309 14.46 10.41 7.60
C LEU A 309 12.95 10.59 7.78
N ASP A 310 12.45 10.65 9.02
CA ASP A 310 11.03 10.73 9.38
C ASP A 310 10.56 12.20 9.57
N TYR A 311 11.45 13.07 10.04
CA TYR A 311 11.18 14.49 10.35
C TYR A 311 12.12 15.43 9.59
N PRO A 312 12.15 15.42 8.24
CA PRO A 312 13.03 16.29 7.44
C PRO A 312 12.69 17.77 7.59
N GLU A 313 11.52 18.12 8.13
CA GLU A 313 11.11 19.48 8.46
C GLU A 313 11.78 20.04 9.71
N ILE A 314 12.46 19.21 10.49
CA ILE A 314 13.19 19.59 11.70
C ILE A 314 14.68 19.51 11.40
N ASP A 315 15.45 20.54 11.76
CA ASP A 315 16.92 20.45 11.76
C ASP A 315 17.36 19.62 12.97
N VAL A 316 17.44 18.31 12.76
CA VAL A 316 17.78 17.36 13.81
C VAL A 316 19.23 17.52 14.25
N ASP A 317 20.13 17.97 13.37
CA ASP A 317 21.54 18.19 13.69
C ASP A 317 21.69 19.42 14.60
N GLU A 318 20.96 20.50 14.30
CA GLU A 318 20.89 21.67 15.18
C GLU A 318 20.26 21.34 16.55
N GLU A 319 19.24 20.47 16.58
CA GLU A 319 18.58 20.06 17.84
C GLU A 319 19.47 19.12 18.67
N ILE A 320 20.22 18.21 18.03
CA ILE A 320 21.24 17.38 18.69
C ILE A 320 22.39 18.25 19.21
N GLU A 321 22.88 19.21 18.44
CA GLU A 321 23.91 20.16 18.89
C GLU A 321 23.42 21.02 20.06
N ARG A 322 22.16 21.43 20.06
CA ARG A 322 21.55 22.16 21.17
C ARG A 322 21.49 21.31 22.44
N LEU A 323 21.08 20.04 22.32
CA LEU A 323 21.01 19.11 23.45
C LEU A 323 22.40 18.76 24.00
N ASN A 324 23.42 18.66 23.14
CA ASN A 324 24.81 18.42 23.56
C ASN A 324 25.48 19.65 24.21
N ARG A 325 24.86 20.84 24.10
CA ARG A 325 25.33 22.09 24.74
C ARG A 325 24.65 22.37 26.10
N MET A 326 23.72 21.52 26.54
CA MET A 326 23.05 21.61 27.86
C MET A 326 23.71 20.71 28.89
#